data_AF-A0A256I4Z7-F1
#
_entry.id   AF-A0A256I4Z7-F1
#
_cell.length_a   1.000
_cell.length_b   1.000
_cell.length_c   1.000
_cell.angle_alpha   90.00
_cell.angle_beta   90.00
_cell.angle_gamma   90.00
#
_symmetry.space_group_name_H-M   'P 1'
#
loop_
_entity.id
_entity.type
_entity.pdbx_description
1 polymer ?
#
loop_
_entity_poly.entity_id
_entity_poly.type
_entity_poly.pdbx_seq_one_letter_code
_entity_poly.pdbx_strand_id
1 'polypeptide(L)'
;MTLALSVELAAAIALVVAVAGAVNGVAGFGFAVVGTMVLATTLDPATAVAFMILPMFAVNVALVGDLTREELRTCGTRFAPLLVAALVGTILGMALLDRLPEAPVRALLGLVSLAFVASAQRAVPLPPPPVVSDRAVADTPLVMGAVGAVSGVLFGATNVGVQLVAFVR
;
A
#
# COMPACT_ATOMS: atom_id res chain seq x y z
N MET A 1 5.77 7.28 25.99
CA MET A 1 6.50 8.45 25.49
C MET A 1 5.50 9.37 24.81
N THR A 2 5.21 10.53 25.41
CA THR A 2 4.32 11.53 24.80
C THR A 2 5.08 12.20 23.66
N LEU A 3 4.71 11.91 22.41
CA LEU A 3 5.15 12.67 21.25
C LEU A 3 4.68 14.12 21.43
N ALA A 4 5.55 14.98 21.94
CA ALA A 4 5.34 16.41 21.82
C ALA A 4 5.48 16.72 20.34
N LEU A 5 4.35 16.85 19.63
CA LEU A 5 4.30 17.20 18.23
C LEU A 5 4.89 18.62 18.10
N SER A 6 6.20 18.72 17.87
CA SER A 6 6.82 20.01 17.60
C SER A 6 6.23 20.55 16.30
N VAL A 7 6.08 21.87 16.22
CA VAL A 7 5.58 22.53 14.99
C VAL A 7 6.43 22.13 13.78
N GLU A 8 7.73 21.93 13.99
CA GLU A 8 8.67 21.43 12.98
C GLU A 8 8.34 20.02 12.49
N LEU A 9 8.05 19.07 13.40
CA LEU A 9 7.67 17.71 13.02
C LEU A 9 6.35 17.69 12.27
N ALA A 10 5.36 18.48 12.71
CA ALA A 10 4.08 18.60 12.04
C ALA A 10 4.24 19.16 10.61
N ALA A 11 5.06 20.21 10.45
CA ALA A 11 5.36 20.79 9.15
C ALA A 11 6.10 19.79 8.24
N ALA A 12 7.04 19.01 8.78
CA ALA A 12 7.73 17.95 8.04
C ALA A 12 6.76 16.86 7.56
N ILE A 13 5.88 16.35 8.44
CA ILE A 13 4.85 15.36 8.08
C ILE A 13 3.93 15.92 6.99
N ALA A 14 3.46 17.16 7.13
CA ALA A 14 2.59 17.80 6.15
C ALA A 14 3.27 17.92 4.78
N LEU A 15 4.55 18.32 4.75
CA LEU A 15 5.33 18.38 3.51
C LEU A 15 5.49 17.01 2.87
N VAL A 16 5.82 15.98 3.65
CA VAL A 16 5.95 14.60 3.17
C VAL A 16 4.64 14.09 2.57
N VAL A 17 3.51 14.32 3.26
CA VAL A 17 2.18 13.95 2.77
C VAL A 17 1.83 14.71 1.49
N ALA A 18 2.14 16.00 1.39
CA ALA A 18 1.89 16.79 0.19
C ALA A 18 2.70 16.28 -1.02
N VAL A 19 3.99 16.01 -0.83
CA VAL A 19 4.87 15.47 -1.88
C VAL A 19 4.41 14.06 -2.29
N ALA A 20 4.11 13.20 -1.32
CA ALA A 20 3.58 11.87 -1.57
C ALA A 20 2.24 11.93 -2.34
N GLY A 21 1.37 12.89 -2.01
CA GLY A 21 0.11 13.14 -2.71
C GLY A 21 0.33 13.56 -4.16
N ALA A 22 1.27 14.47 -4.40
CA ALA A 22 1.63 14.89 -5.75
C ALA A 22 2.19 13.73 -6.59
N VAL A 23 3.07 12.90 -6.01
CA VAL A 23 3.57 11.67 -6.67
C VAL A 23 2.42 10.73 -7.00
N ASN A 24 1.48 10.53 -6.08
CA ASN A 24 0.32 9.69 -6.31
C ASN A 24 -0.59 10.24 -7.41
N GLY A 25 -0.75 11.57 -7.51
CA GLY A 25 -1.51 12.20 -8.59
C GLY A 25 -0.88 12.01 -9.98
N VAL A 26 0.46 12.03 -10.07
CA VAL A 26 1.18 11.84 -11.34
C VAL A 26 1.31 10.37 -11.72
N ALA A 27 1.66 9.51 -10.78
CA ALA A 27 1.93 8.09 -11.03
C ALA A 27 0.68 7.21 -10.89
N GLY A 28 -0.39 7.70 -10.26
CA GLY A 28 -1.58 6.92 -9.89
C GLY A 28 -1.39 6.00 -8.68
N PHE A 29 -0.16 5.91 -8.14
CA PHE A 29 0.20 5.13 -6.96
C PHE A 29 1.49 5.69 -6.32
N GLY A 30 1.87 5.18 -5.15
CA GLY A 30 3.16 5.51 -4.52
C GLY A 30 3.08 6.48 -3.34
N PHE A 31 1.88 6.96 -2.98
CA PHE A 31 1.65 7.79 -1.78
C PHE A 31 2.31 7.17 -0.54
N ALA A 32 1.89 5.95 -0.20
CA ALA A 32 2.38 5.25 0.97
C ALA A 32 3.85 4.84 0.85
N VAL A 33 4.34 4.51 -0.35
CA VAL A 33 5.74 4.14 -0.57
C VAL A 33 6.64 5.32 -0.23
N VAL A 34 6.40 6.46 -0.87
CA VAL A 34 7.20 7.67 -0.68
C VAL A 34 7.06 8.20 0.75
N GLY A 35 5.83 8.33 1.25
CA GLY A 35 5.61 8.91 2.58
C GLY A 35 6.14 8.04 3.71
N THR A 36 5.90 6.72 3.68
CA THR A 36 6.37 5.80 4.73
C THR A 36 7.89 5.71 4.73
N MET A 37 8.53 5.70 3.56
CA MET A 37 10.00 5.68 3.48
C MET A 37 10.64 6.93 4.08
N VAL A 38 10.14 8.11 3.70
CA VAL A 38 10.71 9.37 4.20
C VAL A 38 10.51 9.44 5.72
N LEU A 39 9.33 9.10 6.22
CA LEU A 39 9.07 9.06 7.66
C LEU A 39 9.92 8.00 8.38
N ALA A 40 10.15 6.85 7.77
CA ALA A 40 10.99 5.80 8.34
C ALA A 40 12.49 6.16 8.38
N THR A 41 12.91 7.32 7.87
CA THR A 41 14.28 7.84 8.08
C THR A 41 14.44 8.52 9.45
N THR A 42 13.35 9.06 10.00
CA THR A 42 13.35 9.84 11.25
C THR A 42 12.57 9.15 12.37
N LEU A 43 11.60 8.31 12.03
CA LEU A 43 10.77 7.53 12.93
C LEU A 43 11.07 6.04 12.79
N ASP A 44 10.74 5.29 13.84
CA ASP A 44 10.77 3.82 13.77
C ASP A 44 9.75 3.33 12.71
N PRO A 45 10.03 2.25 11.97
CA PRO A 45 9.20 1.81 10.85
C PRO A 45 7.73 1.59 11.23
N ALA A 46 7.45 1.01 12.40
CA ALA A 46 6.09 0.79 12.88
C ALA A 46 5.32 2.11 13.05
N THR A 47 5.98 3.12 13.62
CA THR A 47 5.41 4.46 13.80
C THR A 47 5.18 5.13 12.45
N ALA A 48 6.14 5.10 11.54
CA ALA A 48 6.00 5.65 10.19
C ALA A 48 4.83 5.02 9.44
N VAL A 49 4.69 3.69 9.52
CA VAL A 49 3.57 2.95 8.93
C VAL A 49 2.26 3.43 9.56
N ALA A 50 2.13 3.41 10.89
CA ALA A 50 0.90 3.81 11.57
C ALA A 50 0.45 5.25 11.22
N PHE A 51 1.39 6.21 11.15
CA PHE A 51 1.08 7.59 10.78
C PHE A 51 0.59 7.72 9.33
N MET A 52 1.15 6.94 8.41
CA MET A 52 0.80 7.01 6.98
C MET A 52 -0.51 6.30 6.62
N ILE A 53 -1.02 5.44 7.50
CA ILE A 53 -2.28 4.71 7.29
C ILE A 53 -3.46 5.65 7.14
N LEU A 54 -3.60 6.62 8.04
CA LEU A 54 -4.75 7.53 8.03
C LEU A 54 -4.86 8.35 6.73
N PRO A 55 -3.81 9.08 6.29
CA PRO A 55 -3.90 9.82 5.03
C PRO A 55 -3.98 8.88 3.82
N MET A 56 -3.39 7.68 3.86
CA MET A 56 -3.53 6.67 2.80
C MET A 56 -4.99 6.21 2.66
N PHE A 57 -5.68 5.92 3.78
CA PHE A 57 -7.10 5.62 3.76
C PHE A 57 -7.92 6.79 3.21
N ALA A 58 -7.59 8.03 3.58
CA ALA A 58 -8.30 9.21 3.08
C ALA A 58 -8.21 9.33 1.55
N VAL A 59 -7.01 9.16 0.97
CA VAL A 59 -6.81 9.17 -0.49
C VAL A 59 -7.59 8.06 -1.17
N ASN A 60 -7.56 6.84 -0.62
CA ASN A 60 -8.28 5.71 -1.20
C ASN A 60 -9.81 5.84 -1.07
N VAL A 61 -10.32 6.39 0.03
CA VAL A 61 -11.76 6.65 0.22
C VAL A 61 -12.26 7.70 -0.75
N ALA A 62 -11.45 8.74 -1.04
CA ALA A 62 -11.80 9.72 -2.07
C ALA A 62 -12.01 9.05 -3.44
N LEU A 63 -11.11 8.12 -3.83
CA LEU A 63 -11.24 7.35 -5.07
C LEU A 63 -12.49 6.45 -5.09
N VAL A 64 -12.85 5.84 -3.96
CA VAL A 64 -14.08 5.05 -3.82
C VAL A 64 -15.32 5.93 -3.98
N GLY A 65 -15.24 7.20 -3.55
CA GLY A 65 -16.31 8.18 -3.70
C GLY A 65 -16.64 8.55 -5.15
N ASP A 66 -15.71 8.36 -6.07
CA ASP A 66 -15.90 8.61 -7.51
C ASP A 66 -16.70 7.49 -8.22
N LEU A 67 -16.93 6.35 -7.53
CA LEU A 67 -17.65 5.20 -8.09
C LEU A 67 -19.18 5.35 -7.93
N THR A 68 -19.93 4.89 -8.93
CA THR A 68 -21.39 4.78 -8.82
C THR A 68 -21.79 3.65 -7.87
N ARG A 69 -23.02 3.69 -7.35
CA ARG A 69 -23.56 2.63 -6.47
C ARG A 69 -23.59 1.25 -7.15
N GLU A 70 -23.79 1.21 -8.46
CA GLU A 70 -23.85 -0.04 -9.22
C GLU A 70 -22.46 -0.67 -9.40
N GLU A 71 -21.45 0.15 -9.69
CA GLU A 71 -20.05 -0.27 -9.77
C GLU A 71 -19.55 -0.76 -8.40
N LEU A 72 -19.86 -0.03 -7.33
CA LEU A 72 -19.53 -0.43 -5.96
C LEU A 72 -20.14 -1.78 -5.59
N ARG A 73 -21.42 -2.00 -5.93
CA ARG A 73 -22.10 -3.26 -5.64
C ARG A 73 -21.49 -4.41 -6.42
N THR A 74 -21.26 -4.22 -7.72
CA THR A 74 -20.74 -5.26 -8.61
C THR A 74 -19.29 -5.63 -8.27
N CYS A 75 -18.45 -4.62 -7.99
CA CYS A 75 -17.08 -4.83 -7.56
C CYS A 75 -17.05 -5.51 -6.17
N GLY A 76 -17.85 -5.02 -5.23
CA GLY A 76 -17.92 -5.54 -3.87
C GLY A 76 -18.34 -7.00 -3.80
N THR A 77 -19.32 -7.44 -4.59
CA THR A 77 -19.77 -8.84 -4.58
C THR A 77 -18.81 -9.76 -5.33
N ARG A 78 -18.26 -9.31 -6.47
CA ARG A 78 -17.32 -10.12 -7.27
C ARG A 78 -15.98 -10.32 -6.57
N PHE A 79 -15.44 -9.26 -5.97
CA PHE A 79 -14.12 -9.28 -5.34
C PHE A 79 -14.18 -9.45 -3.82
N ALA A 80 -15.34 -9.79 -3.25
CA ALA A 80 -15.51 -10.01 -1.81
C ALA A 80 -14.44 -10.94 -1.20
N PRO A 81 -14.09 -12.11 -1.79
CA PRO A 81 -13.06 -12.98 -1.21
C PRO A 81 -11.70 -12.29 -1.10
N LEU A 82 -11.33 -11.52 -2.11
CA LEU A 82 -10.08 -10.76 -2.15
C LEU A 82 -10.10 -9.59 -1.16
N LEU A 83 -11.19 -8.82 -1.10
CA LEU A 83 -11.32 -7.68 -0.19
C LEU A 83 -11.30 -8.12 1.28
N VAL A 84 -12.05 -9.17 1.62
CA VAL A 84 -12.10 -9.71 2.98
C VAL A 84 -10.74 -10.29 3.37
N ALA A 85 -10.11 -11.07 2.48
CA ALA A 85 -8.79 -11.63 2.76
C ALA A 85 -7.72 -10.53 2.89
N ALA A 86 -7.77 -9.48 2.06
CA ALA A 86 -6.87 -8.33 2.16
C ALA A 86 -7.08 -7.54 3.45
N LEU A 87 -8.32 -7.34 3.88
CA LEU A 87 -8.62 -6.69 5.16
C LEU A 87 -8.06 -7.49 6.33
N VAL A 88 -8.32 -8.80 6.38
CA VAL A 88 -7.80 -9.70 7.42
C VAL A 88 -6.27 -9.71 7.39
N GLY A 89 -5.68 -9.86 6.20
CA GLY A 89 -4.23 -9.80 6.02
C GLY A 89 -3.64 -8.49 6.51
N THR A 90 -4.29 -7.35 6.25
CA THR A 90 -3.84 -6.02 6.70
C THR A 90 -3.80 -5.92 8.21
N ILE A 91 -4.86 -6.37 8.89
CA ILE A 91 -4.91 -6.38 10.36
C ILE A 91 -3.81 -7.28 10.91
N LEU A 92 -3.62 -8.47 10.32
CA LEU A 92 -2.55 -9.39 10.72
C LEU A 92 -1.15 -8.82 10.47
N GLY A 93 -0.92 -8.19 9.32
CA GLY A 93 0.35 -7.55 8.97
C GLY A 93 0.70 -6.42 9.92
N MET A 94 -0.29 -5.60 10.28
CA MET A 94 -0.13 -4.53 11.26
C MET A 94 0.14 -5.09 12.67
N ALA A 95 -0.63 -6.09 13.11
CA ALA A 95 -0.41 -6.73 14.42
C ALA A 95 0.95 -7.43 14.51
N LEU A 96 1.50 -7.88 13.38
CA LEU A 96 2.82 -8.51 13.32
C LEU A 96 3.96 -7.48 13.40
N LEU A 97 3.74 -6.21 13.03
CA LEU A 97 4.78 -5.18 13.04
C LEU A 97 5.41 -4.99 14.42
N ASP A 98 4.61 -5.00 15.48
CA ASP A 98 5.11 -4.86 16.86
C ASP A 98 5.96 -6.04 17.33
N ARG A 99 5.93 -7.15 16.58
CA ARG A 99 6.66 -8.40 16.88
C ARG A 99 7.90 -8.58 16.02
N LEU A 100 8.06 -7.78 14.96
CA LEU A 100 9.15 -7.92 14.01
C LEU A 100 10.33 -7.01 14.38
N PRO A 101 11.58 -7.48 14.21
CA PRO A 101 12.74 -6.60 14.37
C PRO A 101 12.70 -5.48 13.32
N GLU A 102 13.16 -4.28 13.69
CA GLU A 102 13.10 -3.10 12.81
C GLU A 102 13.91 -3.24 11.52
N ALA A 103 15.08 -3.90 11.60
CA ALA A 103 16.01 -4.00 10.47
C ALA A 103 15.39 -4.74 9.25
N PRO A 104 14.78 -5.93 9.40
CA PRO A 104 14.00 -6.56 8.33
C PRO A 104 12.90 -5.69 7.74
N VAL A 105 12.14 -4.97 8.59
CA VAL A 105 11.04 -4.10 8.12
C VAL A 105 11.60 -2.95 7.28
N ARG A 106 12.67 -2.31 7.74
CA ARG A 106 13.35 -1.24 6.99
C ARG A 106 13.92 -1.74 5.67
N ALA A 107 14.51 -2.94 5.64
CA ALA A 107 14.99 -3.56 4.41
C ALA A 107 13.85 -3.86 3.42
N LEU A 108 12.71 -4.36 3.92
CA LEU A 108 11.51 -4.58 3.11
C LEU A 108 10.99 -3.28 2.51
N LEU A 109 10.88 -2.21 3.31
CA LEU A 109 10.46 -0.88 2.84
C LEU A 109 11.40 -0.35 1.73
N GLY A 110 12.71 -0.51 1.91
CA GLY A 110 13.72 -0.15 0.90
C GLY A 110 13.57 -0.95 -0.39
N LEU A 111 13.40 -2.27 -0.28
CA LEU A 111 13.18 -3.15 -1.43
C LEU A 111 11.93 -2.74 -2.23
N VAL A 112 10.82 -2.49 -1.53
CA VAL A 112 9.56 -2.08 -2.14
C VAL A 112 9.70 -0.72 -2.84
N SER A 113 10.53 0.17 -2.31
CA SER A 113 10.78 1.49 -2.90
C SER A 113 11.67 1.40 -4.14
N LEU A 114 12.68 0.54 -4.12
CA LEU A 114 13.48 0.24 -5.31
C LEU A 114 12.61 -0.39 -6.41
N ALA A 115 11.71 -1.31 -6.04
CA ALA A 115 10.75 -1.89 -6.99
C ALA A 115 9.80 -0.82 -7.56
N PHE A 116 9.31 0.11 -6.72
CA PHE A 116 8.52 1.25 -7.17
C PHE A 116 9.26 2.09 -8.21
N VAL A 117 10.49 2.52 -7.89
CA VAL A 117 11.31 3.32 -8.82
C VAL A 117 11.58 2.55 -10.11
N ALA A 118 11.93 1.28 -10.02
CA ALA A 118 12.15 0.41 -11.17
C ALA A 118 10.91 0.32 -12.08
N SER A 119 9.71 0.24 -11.49
CA SER A 119 8.45 0.18 -12.23
C SER A 119 7.99 1.52 -12.83
N ALA A 120 8.35 2.65 -12.20
CA ALA A 120 7.90 3.98 -12.60
C ALA A 120 8.86 4.67 -13.57
N GLN A 121 10.15 4.31 -13.55
CA GLN A 121 11.14 4.88 -14.46
C GLN A 121 10.89 4.44 -15.91
N ARG A 122 11.15 5.36 -16.85
CA ARG A 122 11.04 5.09 -18.31
C ARG A 122 12.39 5.08 -19.02
N ALA A 123 13.48 5.19 -18.28
CA ALA A 123 14.84 5.30 -18.82
C ALA A 123 15.43 3.93 -19.22
N VAL A 124 15.06 2.87 -18.50
CA VAL A 124 15.51 1.50 -18.71
C VAL A 124 14.30 0.61 -18.96
N PRO A 125 14.16 -0.01 -20.15
CA PRO A 125 13.09 -0.96 -20.40
C PRO A 125 13.31 -2.21 -19.54
N LEU A 126 12.38 -2.48 -18.63
CA LEU A 126 12.38 -3.71 -17.84
C LEU A 126 11.56 -4.79 -18.55
N PRO A 127 11.97 -6.08 -18.44
CA PRO A 127 11.16 -7.17 -18.94
C PRO A 127 9.76 -7.11 -18.30
N PRO A 128 8.68 -7.32 -19.08
CA PRO A 128 7.36 -7.41 -18.48
C PRO A 128 7.36 -8.55 -17.46
N PRO A 129 6.72 -8.36 -16.29
CA PRO A 129 6.59 -9.44 -15.32
C PRO A 129 5.91 -10.64 -15.98
N PRO A 130 6.25 -11.88 -15.59
CA PRO A 130 5.58 -13.06 -16.11
C PRO A 130 4.08 -12.91 -15.83
N VAL A 131 3.28 -12.86 -16.89
CA VAL A 131 1.82 -12.78 -16.79
C VAL A 131 1.37 -14.12 -16.23
N VAL A 132 1.13 -14.17 -14.92
CA VAL A 132 0.60 -15.36 -14.27
C VAL A 132 -0.90 -15.41 -14.50
N SER A 133 -1.29 -16.47 -15.20
CA SER A 133 -2.58 -17.14 -15.22
C SER A 133 -3.65 -16.65 -16.21
N ASP A 134 -4.16 -17.65 -16.90
CA ASP A 134 -5.47 -17.71 -17.52
C ASP A 134 -6.53 -17.03 -16.62
N ARG A 135 -7.28 -16.06 -17.17
CA ARG A 135 -8.27 -15.25 -16.41
C ARG A 135 -9.28 -16.14 -15.67
N ALA A 136 -9.56 -17.33 -16.20
CA ALA A 136 -10.42 -18.33 -15.58
C ALA A 136 -9.90 -18.84 -14.22
N VAL A 137 -8.58 -18.97 -14.08
CA VAL A 137 -7.95 -19.40 -12.81
C VAL A 137 -7.83 -18.23 -11.84
N ALA A 138 -7.52 -17.03 -12.34
CA ALA A 138 -7.44 -15.81 -11.53
C ALA A 138 -8.78 -15.49 -10.85
N ASP A 139 -9.91 -15.66 -11.54
CA ASP A 139 -11.23 -15.40 -10.99
C ASP A 139 -11.72 -16.44 -9.95
N THR A 140 -10.90 -17.45 -9.62
CA THR A 140 -11.27 -18.46 -8.61
C THR A 140 -11.20 -17.85 -7.20
N PRO A 141 -12.23 -18.02 -6.34
CA PRO A 141 -12.26 -17.46 -4.99
C PRO A 141 -11.05 -17.80 -4.11
N LEU A 142 -10.46 -18.98 -4.30
CA LEU A 142 -9.26 -19.41 -3.57
C LEU A 142 -8.04 -18.57 -3.97
N VAL A 143 -7.83 -18.33 -5.27
CA VAL A 143 -6.73 -17.50 -5.79
C VAL A 143 -6.93 -16.07 -5.33
N MET A 144 -8.14 -15.53 -5.44
CA MET A 144 -8.52 -14.22 -4.92
C MET A 144 -8.23 -14.08 -3.43
N GLY A 145 -8.58 -15.09 -2.63
CA GLY A 145 -8.32 -15.11 -1.20
C GLY A 145 -6.84 -15.16 -0.87
N ALA A 146 -6.06 -15.99 -1.56
CA ALA A 146 -4.61 -16.09 -1.35
C ALA A 146 -3.88 -14.79 -1.74
N VAL A 147 -4.21 -14.22 -2.91
CA VAL A 147 -3.67 -12.93 -3.37
C VAL A 147 -4.08 -11.82 -2.41
N GLY A 148 -5.36 -11.78 -2.00
CA GLY A 148 -5.86 -10.84 -1.02
C GLY A 148 -5.10 -10.92 0.30
N ALA A 149 -4.95 -12.12 0.88
CA ALA A 149 -4.24 -12.31 2.15
C ALA A 149 -2.77 -11.87 2.08
N VAL A 150 -2.02 -12.31 1.05
CA VAL A 150 -0.61 -11.92 0.88
C VAL A 150 -0.47 -10.42 0.67
N SER A 151 -1.31 -9.85 -0.20
CA SER A 151 -1.33 -8.40 -0.46
C SER A 151 -1.69 -7.62 0.81
N GLY A 152 -2.66 -8.13 1.58
CA GLY A 152 -3.10 -7.54 2.83
C GLY A 152 -2.00 -7.54 3.87
N VAL A 153 -1.31 -8.67 4.10
CA VAL A 153 -0.19 -8.74 5.06
C VAL A 153 0.92 -7.78 4.67
N LEU A 154 1.30 -7.77 3.40
CA LEU A 154 2.31 -6.83 2.89
C LEU A 154 1.86 -5.38 3.04
N PHE A 155 0.59 -5.08 2.73
CA PHE A 155 0.01 -3.75 2.90
C PHE A 155 0.00 -3.33 4.37
N GLY A 156 -0.45 -4.20 5.29
CA GLY A 156 -0.46 -3.90 6.73
C GLY A 156 0.93 -3.67 7.31
N ALA A 157 1.94 -4.37 6.78
CA ALA A 157 3.32 -4.22 7.21
C ALA A 157 4.05 -3.01 6.60
N THR A 158 3.62 -2.50 5.45
CA THR A 158 4.40 -1.51 4.67
C THR A 158 3.61 -0.29 4.20
N ASN A 159 2.28 -0.31 4.32
CA ASN A 159 1.32 0.54 3.62
C ASN A 159 1.34 0.44 2.09
N VAL A 160 2.06 -0.51 1.49
CA VAL A 160 2.21 -0.58 0.03
C VAL A 160 1.27 -1.62 -0.56
N GLY A 161 0.24 -1.15 -1.28
CA GLY A 161 -0.86 -1.97 -1.80
C GLY A 161 -0.77 -2.26 -3.31
N VAL A 162 0.45 -2.37 -3.86
CA VAL A 162 0.70 -2.44 -5.32
C VAL A 162 0.02 -3.65 -6.00
N GLN A 163 -0.24 -4.72 -5.27
CA GLN A 163 -0.69 -5.99 -5.82
C GLN A 163 -2.16 -5.98 -6.28
N LEU A 164 -3.00 -5.10 -5.72
CA LEU A 164 -4.41 -5.00 -6.13
C LEU A 164 -4.56 -4.40 -7.54
N VAL A 165 -3.68 -3.46 -7.92
CA VAL A 165 -3.74 -2.81 -9.23
C VAL A 165 -3.29 -3.75 -10.35
N ALA A 166 -2.40 -4.69 -10.06
CA ALA A 166 -1.93 -5.68 -11.03
C ALA A 166 -2.92 -6.83 -11.27
N PHE A 167 -3.80 -7.12 -10.31
CA PHE A 167 -4.80 -8.20 -10.44
C PHE A 167 -6.06 -7.77 -11.21
N VAL A 168 -6.35 -6.46 -11.23
CA VAL A 168 -7.59 -5.90 -11.81
C VAL A 168 -7.38 -5.31 -13.22
N ARG A 169 -6.13 -5.17 -13.68
CA ARG A 169 -5.79 -4.80 -15.07
C ARG A 169 -5.68 -6.02 -15.97
#